data_AF-A0A2H0L368-F1
#
_entry.id   AF-A0A2H0L368-F1
#
_cell.length_a   1.000
_cell.length_b   1.000
_cell.length_c   1.000
_cell.angle_alpha   90.00
_cell.angle_beta   90.00
_cell.angle_gamma   90.00
#
_symmetry.space_group_name_H-M   'P 1'
#
loop_
_entity.id
_entity.type
_entity.pdbx_description
1 polymer ?
#
loop_
_entity_poly.entity_id
_entity_poly.type
_entity_poly.pdbx_seq_one_letter_code
_entity_poly.pdbx_strand_id
1 'polypeptide(L)' 'ETKTLTSTYAKASGYPAYESFDFYKITGDMVNWLAKNNIPAISVLLTTHQDTEFTKNIAGIKALLKYYAK' A
#
# COMPACT_ATOMS: atom_id res chain seq x y z
N GLU A 1 -8.68 -7.60 -5.57
CA GLU A 1 -8.51 -7.06 -4.21
C GLU A 1 -7.31 -6.13 -4.04
N THR A 2 -6.09 -6.55 -4.39
CA THR A 2 -4.88 -5.69 -4.27
C THR A 2 -5.05 -4.30 -4.89
N LYS A 3 -5.61 -4.23 -6.11
CA LYS A 3 -5.92 -2.94 -6.76
C LYS A 3 -6.84 -2.04 -5.92
N THR A 4 -7.87 -2.63 -5.30
CA THR A 4 -8.80 -1.90 -4.43
C THR A 4 -8.10 -1.38 -3.16
N LEU A 5 -7.24 -2.21 -2.54
CA LEU A 5 -6.40 -1.80 -1.42
C LEU A 5 -5.52 -0.61 -1.80
N THR A 6 -4.76 -0.74 -2.91
CA THR A 6 -3.86 0.31 -3.41
C THR A 6 -4.61 1.61 -3.66
N SER A 7 -5.70 1.58 -4.43
CA SER A 7 -6.45 2.79 -4.77
C SER A 7 -7.13 3.43 -3.55
N THR A 8 -7.69 2.64 -2.63
CA THR A 8 -8.33 3.16 -1.42
C THR A 8 -7.32 3.84 -0.51
N TYR A 9 -6.18 3.20 -0.27
CA TYR A 9 -5.13 3.75 0.57
C TYR A 9 -4.53 5.01 -0.05
N ALA A 10 -4.09 4.94 -1.32
CA ALA A 10 -3.45 6.04 -2.03
C ALA A 10 -4.32 7.30 -2.12
N LYS A 11 -5.62 7.14 -2.43
CA LYS A 11 -6.57 8.26 -2.51
C LYS A 11 -6.71 9.00 -1.17
N ALA A 12 -6.66 8.27 -0.04
CA ALA A 12 -6.82 8.86 1.28
C ALA A 12 -5.50 9.41 1.86
N SER A 13 -4.38 8.76 1.59
CA SER A 13 -3.06 9.16 2.11
C SER A 13 -2.37 10.23 1.24
N GLY A 14 -2.77 10.35 -0.03
CA GLY A 14 -2.15 11.25 -1.01
C GLY A 14 -0.86 10.72 -1.63
N TYR A 15 -0.51 9.44 -1.43
CA TYR A 15 0.61 8.82 -2.15
C TYR A 15 0.22 8.53 -3.60
N PRO A 16 1.17 8.58 -4.55
CA PRO A 16 0.95 8.06 -5.88
C PRO A 16 0.69 6.54 -5.82
N ALA A 17 -0.22 6.05 -6.66
CA ALA A 17 -0.49 4.63 -6.82
C ALA A 17 0.15 4.12 -8.12
N TYR A 18 0.85 2.99 -8.01
CA TYR A 18 1.44 2.28 -9.14
C TYR A 18 0.91 0.85 -9.16
N GLU A 19 0.56 0.34 -10.35
CA GLU A 19 0.08 -1.04 -10.50
C GLU A 19 1.23 -2.07 -10.42
N SER A 20 2.43 -1.66 -10.82
CA SER A 20 3.66 -2.44 -10.73
C SER A 20 4.80 -1.59 -10.18
N PHE A 21 5.71 -2.22 -9.47
CA PHE A 21 6.96 -1.62 -9.01
C PHE A 21 8.12 -2.32 -9.73
N ASP A 22 8.66 -1.70 -10.77
CA ASP A 22 9.69 -2.23 -11.67
C ASP A 22 10.95 -1.34 -11.74
N PHE A 23 11.10 -0.41 -10.80
CA PHE A 23 12.25 0.50 -10.70
C PHE A 23 13.58 -0.23 -10.55
N TYR A 24 13.58 -1.44 -9.98
CA TYR A 24 14.73 -2.32 -9.86
C TYR A 24 14.29 -3.75 -9.59
N LYS A 25 15.21 -4.71 -9.81
CA LYS A 25 14.96 -6.12 -9.50
C LYS A 25 14.92 -6.34 -7.99
N ILE A 26 13.85 -6.98 -7.50
CA ILE A 26 13.68 -7.34 -6.09
C ILE A 26 13.60 -8.86 -5.97
N THR A 27 14.26 -9.42 -4.96
CA THR A 27 14.19 -10.85 -4.60
C THR A 27 13.78 -10.99 -3.16
N GLY A 28 12.88 -11.92 -2.84
CA GLY A 28 12.41 -12.15 -1.47
C GLY A 28 11.44 -11.09 -0.93
N ASP A 29 10.82 -10.31 -1.82
CA ASP A 29 9.81 -9.32 -1.45
C ASP A 29 8.60 -9.99 -0.76
N MET A 30 8.19 -9.43 0.39
CA MET A 30 7.10 -9.95 1.21
C MET A 30 5.75 -9.91 0.47
N VAL A 31 5.46 -8.83 -0.26
CA VAL A 31 4.20 -8.68 -1.02
C VAL A 31 4.14 -9.65 -2.18
N ASN A 32 5.26 -9.90 -2.88
CA ASN A 32 5.36 -10.93 -3.90
C ASN A 32 5.12 -12.33 -3.33
N TRP A 33 5.67 -12.63 -2.14
CA TRP A 33 5.42 -13.90 -1.46
C TRP A 33 3.95 -14.05 -1.03
N LEU A 34 3.33 -12.99 -0.47
CA LEU A 34 1.91 -12.97 -0.12
C LEU A 34 1.02 -13.16 -1.35
N ALA A 35 1.35 -12.50 -2.47
CA ALA A 35 0.65 -12.67 -3.74
C ALA A 35 0.71 -14.12 -4.24
N LYS A 36 1.85 -14.81 -4.12
CA LYS A 36 1.97 -16.25 -4.43
C LYS A 36 1.05 -17.12 -3.57
N ASN A 37 0.74 -16.69 -2.35
CA ASN A 37 -0.19 -17.36 -1.44
C ASN A 37 -1.65 -16.89 -1.60
N ASN A 38 -1.96 -16.14 -2.66
CA ASN A 38 -3.28 -15.53 -2.89
C ASN A 38 -3.74 -14.58 -1.77
N ILE A 39 -2.80 -13.96 -1.05
CA ILE A 39 -3.06 -12.98 0.00
C ILE A 39 -2.85 -11.58 -0.59
N PRO A 40 -3.90 -10.74 -0.67
CA PRO A 40 -3.77 -9.36 -1.14
C PRO A 40 -2.91 -8.53 -0.17
N ALA A 41 -1.89 -7.85 -0.69
CA ALA A 41 -1.01 -6.99 0.08
C ALA A 41 -0.49 -5.84 -0.79
N ILE A 42 -0.10 -4.73 -0.15
CA ILE A 42 0.46 -3.55 -0.81
C ILE A 42 1.72 -3.09 -0.07
N SER A 43 2.68 -2.54 -0.80
CA SER A 43 3.83 -1.82 -0.24
C SER A 43 3.55 -0.33 -0.29
N VAL A 44 3.74 0.36 0.84
CA VAL A 44 3.64 1.83 0.93
C VAL A 44 5.05 2.36 1.11
N LEU A 45 5.55 3.06 0.09
CA LEU A 45 6.84 3.73 0.16
C LEU A 45 6.60 5.17 0.62
N LEU A 46 7.14 5.52 1.79
CA LEU A 46 7.09 6.89 2.31
C LEU A 46 7.93 7.81 1.43
N THR A 47 7.59 9.10 1.44
CA THR A 47 8.24 10.13 0.63
C THR A 47 9.69 10.34 1.06
N THR A 48 9.98 10.18 2.36
CA THR A 48 11.32 10.39 2.94
C THR A 48 11.60 9.33 4.01
N HIS A 49 12.87 9.20 4.41
CA HIS A 49 13.26 8.32 5.51
C HIS A 49 13.34 9.04 6.86
N GLN A 50 13.09 10.35 6.89
CA GLN A 50 13.19 11.20 8.08
C GLN A 50 11.86 11.46 8.76
N ASP A 51 10.74 11.26 8.05
CA ASP A 51 9.40 11.45 8.59
C ASP A 51 8.62 10.13 8.51
N THR A 52 7.81 9.89 9.53
CA THR A 52 6.85 8.79 9.58
C THR A 52 5.60 9.06 8.75
N GLU A 53 5.39 10.31 8.31
CA GLU A 53 4.22 10.77 7.55
C GLU A 53 2.90 10.34 8.22
N PHE A 54 2.87 10.38 9.55
CA PHE A 54 1.82 9.76 10.37
C PHE A 54 0.41 10.15 9.94
N THR A 55 0.16 11.44 9.68
CA THR A 55 -1.16 11.94 9.25
C THR A 55 -1.61 11.35 7.91
N LYS A 56 -0.71 11.15 6.95
CA LYS A 56 -1.03 10.49 5.67
C LYS A 56 -1.35 9.01 5.89
N ASN A 57 -0.51 8.33 6.67
CA ASN A 57 -0.61 6.90 6.90
C ASN A 57 -1.87 6.55 7.71
N ILE A 58 -2.23 7.33 8.73
CA ILE A 58 -3.48 7.12 9.49
C ILE A 58 -4.71 7.36 8.64
N ALA A 59 -4.68 8.32 7.70
CA ALA A 59 -5.79 8.55 6.77
C ALA A 59 -6.01 7.34 5.85
N GLY A 60 -4.93 6.77 5.31
CA GLY A 60 -4.96 5.54 4.50
C GLY A 60 -5.53 4.34 5.27
N ILE A 61 -5.06 4.10 6.51
CA ILE A 61 -5.56 3.01 7.35
C ILE A 61 -7.04 3.19 7.69
N LYS A 62 -7.48 4.39 8.09
CA LYS A 62 -8.89 4.68 8.38
C LYS A 62 -9.77 4.43 7.16
N ALA A 63 -9.31 4.77 5.96
CA ALA A 63 -10.05 4.52 4.72
C ALA A 63 -10.23 3.01 4.45
N LEU A 64 -9.18 2.20 4.67
CA LEU A 64 -9.26 0.74 4.54
C LEU A 64 -10.21 0.12 5.58
N LEU A 65 -10.07 0.50 6.86
CA LEU A 65 -10.97 0.01 7.92
C LEU A 65 -12.43 0.35 7.60
N LYS A 66 -12.70 1.57 7.14
CA LYS A 66 -14.04 1.99 6.70
C LYS A 66 -14.55 1.18 5.51
N TYR A 67 -13.69 0.84 4.55
CA TYR A 67 -14.05 0.03 3.39
C TYR A 67 -14.50 -1.39 3.78
N TYR A 68 -13.85 -1.99 4.80
CA TYR A 68 -14.15 -3.33 5.28
C TYR A 68 -15.20 -3.41 6.40
N ALA A 69 -15.50 -2.31 7.10
CA ALA A 69 -16.49 -2.25 8.17
C ALA A 69 -17.95 -2.34 7.70
N LYS A 70 -18.21 -3.03 6.59
CA LYS A 70 -19.56 -3.28 6.07
C LYS A 70 -20.30 -4.31 6.89
#